data_AF-A0A522KS92-F1
#
_entry.id   AF-A0A522KS92-F1
#
_cell.length_a   1.000
_cell.length_b   1.000
_cell.length_c   1.000
_cell.angle_alpha   90.00
_cell.angle_beta   90.00
_cell.angle_gamma   90.00
#
_symmetry.space_group_name_H-M   'P 1'
#
loop_
_entity.id
_entity.type
_entity.pdbx_description
1 polymer ?
#
loop_
_entity_poly.entity_id
_entity_poly.type
_entity_poly.pdbx_seq_one_letter_code
_entity_poly.pdbx_strand_id
1 'polypeptide(L)'
;MRITAHLDRYDRHNPDACAIVWLDTQSGKWSREGHVGAGVPPWGHAGHASDGTCLLAGSDEAPLCVLEGLDLAAPGGPFEGETGAIRWLKHDRHDRHDRADRAEREEGRWHVQCVDPTECVAADSLFADEGM
;
A
#
# COMPACT_ATOMS: atom_id res chain seq x y z
N MET A 1 7.69 -12.58 6.94
CA MET A 1 7.04 -12.95 5.66
C MET A 1 7.01 -11.71 4.80
N ARG A 2 7.21 -11.87 3.49
CA ARG A 2 7.13 -10.76 2.53
C ARG A 2 6.04 -11.00 1.53
N ILE A 3 5.31 -9.95 1.20
CA ILE A 3 4.17 -10.02 0.29
C ILE A 3 4.39 -9.00 -0.81
N THR A 4 4.35 -9.45 -2.06
CA THR A 4 4.30 -8.54 -3.21
C THR A 4 2.84 -8.29 -3.55
N ALA A 5 2.43 -7.02 -3.53
CA ALA A 5 1.08 -6.62 -3.87
C ALA A 5 1.09 -5.60 -5.01
N HIS A 6 0.15 -5.77 -5.93
CA HIS A 6 -0.18 -4.78 -6.95
C HIS A 6 -1.31 -3.89 -6.45
N LEU A 7 -1.16 -2.58 -6.64
CA LEU A 7 -2.16 -1.58 -6.30
C LEU A 7 -2.59 -0.89 -7.59
N ASP A 8 -3.84 -1.04 -7.97
CA ASP A 8 -4.44 -0.43 -9.15
C ASP A 8 -5.06 0.93 -8.85
N ARG A 9 -5.07 1.80 -9.85
CA ARG A 9 -5.67 3.15 -9.83
C ARG A 9 -5.17 4.00 -8.66
N TYR A 10 -3.85 4.05 -8.51
CA TYR A 10 -3.19 4.85 -7.46
C TYR A 10 -3.38 6.37 -7.65
N ASP A 11 -3.57 6.83 -8.89
CA ASP A 11 -3.73 8.24 -9.23
C ASP A 11 -5.14 8.53 -9.77
N ARG A 12 -5.80 9.53 -9.18
CA ARG A 12 -7.14 9.99 -9.61
C ARG A 12 -7.15 10.56 -11.04
N HIS A 13 -6.00 11.04 -11.52
CA HIS A 13 -5.87 11.69 -12.82
C HIS A 13 -5.32 10.75 -13.90
N ASN A 14 -4.86 9.57 -13.50
CA ASN A 14 -4.34 8.56 -14.41
C ASN A 14 -4.96 7.19 -14.08
N PRO A 15 -5.97 6.74 -14.84
CA PRO A 15 -6.64 5.45 -14.58
C PRO A 15 -5.69 4.24 -14.77
N ASP A 16 -4.59 4.41 -15.50
CA ASP A 16 -3.56 3.39 -15.69
C ASP A 16 -2.48 3.44 -14.59
N ALA A 17 -2.62 4.31 -13.60
CA ALA A 17 -1.65 4.39 -12.51
C ALA A 17 -1.73 3.16 -11.63
N CYS A 18 -0.60 2.49 -11.45
CA CYS A 18 -0.48 1.33 -10.58
C CYS A 18 0.84 1.38 -9.80
N ALA A 19 0.92 0.60 -8.74
CA ALA A 19 2.15 0.40 -7.98
C ALA A 19 2.33 -1.07 -7.65
N ILE A 20 3.59 -1.53 -7.66
CA ILE A 20 4.00 -2.80 -7.07
C ILE A 20 4.68 -2.45 -5.75
N VAL A 21 4.17 -2.98 -4.66
CA VAL A 21 4.71 -2.78 -3.31
C VAL A 21 5.12 -4.10 -2.69
N TRP A 22 6.16 -4.04 -1.88
CA TRP A 22 6.53 -5.10 -0.96
C TRP A 22 6.05 -4.73 0.44
N LEU A 23 5.35 -5.65 1.09
CA LEU A 23 4.91 -5.53 2.48
C LEU A 23 5.74 -6.51 3.32
N ASP A 24 6.46 -5.99 4.30
CA ASP A 24 7.23 -6.78 5.25
C ASP A 24 6.43 -6.89 6.57
N THR A 25 5.91 -8.08 6.83
CA THR A 25 5.04 -8.29 7.99
C THR A 25 5.76 -8.26 9.33
N GLN A 26 7.10 -8.38 9.31
CA GLN A 26 7.90 -8.48 10.52
C GLN A 26 8.31 -7.09 11.04
N SER A 27 8.73 -6.22 10.13
CA SER A 27 9.09 -4.83 10.42
C SER A 27 7.90 -3.88 10.36
N GLY A 28 6.78 -4.29 9.77
CA GLY A 28 5.64 -3.41 9.53
C GLY A 28 5.99 -2.29 8.56
N LYS A 29 6.91 -2.54 7.62
CA LYS A 29 7.33 -1.59 6.59
C LYS A 29 6.84 -2.03 5.22
N TRP A 30 6.76 -1.08 4.31
CA TRP A 30 6.55 -1.37 2.89
C TRP A 30 7.50 -0.56 2.02
N SER A 31 7.86 -1.12 0.86
CA SER A 31 8.65 -0.44 -0.18
C SER A 31 7.93 -0.48 -1.52
N ARG A 32 8.20 0.50 -2.37
CA ARG A 32 7.72 0.57 -3.74
C ARG A 32 8.77 0.00 -4.69
N GLU A 33 8.44 -1.10 -5.35
CA GLU A 33 9.33 -1.75 -6.32
C GLU A 33 9.13 -1.24 -7.75
N GLY A 34 7.89 -0.88 -8.09
CA GLY A 34 7.53 -0.40 -9.41
C GLY A 34 6.29 0.49 -9.34
N HIS A 35 6.13 1.39 -10.31
CA HIS A 35 4.90 2.17 -10.44
C HIS A 35 4.75 2.79 -11.82
N VAL A 36 3.51 3.08 -12.16
CA VAL A 36 3.07 3.94 -13.25
C VAL A 36 2.25 5.07 -12.64
N GLY A 37 2.47 6.31 -13.09
CA GLY A 37 1.83 7.49 -12.51
C GLY A 37 2.68 8.15 -11.42
N ALA A 38 2.22 9.30 -10.93
CA ALA A 38 2.95 10.08 -9.93
C ALA A 38 2.42 9.81 -8.51
N GLY A 39 3.23 10.12 -7.50
CA GLY A 39 2.73 10.31 -6.13
C GLY A 39 2.78 9.09 -5.21
N VAL A 40 3.34 7.95 -5.64
CA VAL A 40 3.59 6.82 -4.72
C VAL A 40 4.93 7.02 -4.00
N PRO A 41 4.95 7.15 -2.66
CA PRO A 41 6.19 7.24 -1.91
C PRO A 41 7.08 6.00 -2.14
N PRO A 42 8.41 6.13 -2.02
CA PRO A 42 9.32 5.01 -2.21
C PRO A 42 9.20 3.94 -1.12
N TRP A 43 8.74 4.30 0.08
CA TRP A 43 8.55 3.38 1.21
C TRP A 43 7.65 4.02 2.27
N GLY A 44 7.29 3.23 3.29
CA GLY A 44 6.66 3.72 4.49
C GLY A 44 6.33 2.60 5.48
N HIS A 45 5.31 2.82 6.30
CA HIS A 45 4.88 1.87 7.34
C HIS A 45 3.52 1.24 6.99
N ALA A 46 3.36 -0.03 7.31
CA ALA A 46 2.13 -0.78 7.20
C ALA A 46 1.53 -0.95 8.61
N GLY A 47 0.43 -0.24 8.86
CA GLY A 47 -0.31 -0.28 10.12
C GLY A 47 -1.58 -1.12 10.03
N HIS A 48 -2.17 -1.43 11.18
CA HIS A 48 -3.46 -2.09 11.26
C HIS A 48 -4.60 -1.07 11.26
N ALA A 49 -5.64 -1.32 10.46
CA ALA A 49 -6.92 -0.62 10.50
C ALA A 49 -8.04 -1.62 10.84
N SER A 50 -9.18 -1.12 11.33
CA SER A 50 -10.34 -1.94 11.69
C SER A 50 -10.87 -2.82 10.56
N ASP A 51 -10.59 -2.42 9.33
CA ASP A 51 -11.13 -2.95 8.08
C ASP A 51 -10.03 -3.42 7.12
N GLY A 52 -8.77 -3.52 7.57
CA GLY A 52 -7.67 -4.05 6.77
C GLY A 52 -6.30 -3.46 7.14
N THR A 53 -5.41 -3.36 6.16
CA THR A 53 -4.05 -2.83 6.35
C THR A 53 -3.94 -1.40 5.87
N CYS A 54 -3.44 -0.49 6.70
CA CYS A 54 -3.23 0.92 6.37
C CYS A 54 -1.80 1.14 5.89
N LEU A 55 -1.61 1.74 4.71
CA LEU A 55 -0.30 2.19 4.24
C LEU A 55 -0.08 3.66 4.62
N LEU A 56 1.05 3.91 5.27
CA LEU A 56 1.51 5.24 5.69
C LEU A 56 2.75 5.62 4.89
N ALA A 57 2.90 6.88 4.51
CA ALA A 57 4.01 7.40 3.70
C ALA A 57 5.24 7.74 4.54
N GLY A 58 6.37 7.07 4.27
CA GLY A 58 7.70 7.42 4.77
C GLY A 58 7.77 7.80 6.26
N SER A 59 8.61 8.80 6.55
CA SER A 59 8.88 9.32 7.90
C SER A 59 7.78 10.22 8.47
N ASP A 60 6.97 10.86 7.63
CA ASP A 60 5.85 11.71 8.08
C ASP A 60 4.63 10.89 8.53
N GLU A 61 4.66 9.56 8.34
CA GLU A 61 3.58 8.61 8.66
C GLU A 61 2.20 9.05 8.14
N ALA A 62 2.18 9.83 7.05
CA ALA A 62 0.95 10.35 6.51
C ALA A 62 0.13 9.21 5.89
N PRO A 63 -1.16 9.05 6.23
CA PRO A 63 -1.97 7.97 5.70
C PRO A 63 -2.18 8.10 4.19
N LEU A 64 -1.97 7.01 3.46
CA LEU A 64 -2.12 6.93 2.00
C LEU A 64 -3.42 6.22 1.62
N CYS A 65 -3.60 5.01 2.11
CA CYS A 65 -4.75 4.18 1.80
C CYS A 65 -4.94 3.05 2.81
N VAL A 66 -6.14 2.46 2.78
CA VAL A 66 -6.43 1.18 3.41
C VAL A 66 -6.61 0.13 2.32
N LEU A 67 -5.88 -0.97 2.46
CA LEU A 67 -6.06 -2.21 1.72
C LEU A 67 -7.13 -3.00 2.46
N GLU A 68 -8.38 -2.83 2.04
CA GLU A 68 -9.54 -3.37 2.76
C GLU A 68 -9.55 -4.89 2.72
N GLY A 69 -9.77 -5.52 3.88
CA GLY A 69 -9.78 -6.97 4.05
C GLY A 69 -8.39 -7.62 4.13
N LEU A 70 -7.32 -6.91 3.77
CA LEU A 70 -5.96 -7.45 3.88
C LEU A 70 -5.52 -7.45 5.35
N ASP A 71 -5.30 -8.63 5.92
CA ASP A 71 -4.80 -8.81 7.28
C ASP A 71 -3.39 -9.43 7.28
N LEU A 72 -2.38 -8.57 7.44
CA LEU A 72 -0.98 -9.00 7.53
C LEU A 72 -0.66 -9.78 8.81
N ALA A 73 -1.51 -9.70 9.83
CA ALA A 73 -1.32 -10.34 11.14
C ALA A 73 -2.11 -11.66 11.27
N ALA A 74 -2.89 -12.04 10.26
CA ALA A 74 -3.66 -13.28 10.27
C ALA A 74 -2.74 -14.50 10.48
N PRO A 75 -3.12 -15.50 11.30
CA PRO A 75 -2.27 -16.67 11.58
C PRO A 75 -1.88 -17.50 10.33
N GLY A 76 -2.66 -17.42 9.26
CA GLY A 76 -2.35 -18.04 7.97
C GLY A 76 -1.73 -17.08 6.95
N GLY A 77 -1.62 -15.80 7.29
CA GLY A 77 -1.24 -14.72 6.40
C GLY A 77 -2.20 -14.53 5.21
N PRO A 78 -1.96 -13.50 4.39
CA PRO A 78 -2.54 -13.43 3.06
C PRO A 78 -1.97 -14.52 2.14
N PHE A 79 -2.67 -14.78 1.03
CA PHE A 79 -2.31 -15.79 0.04
C PHE A 79 -2.19 -15.24 -1.38
N GLU A 80 -1.48 -15.96 -2.25
CA GLU A 80 -1.31 -15.58 -3.66
C GLU A 80 -2.65 -15.56 -4.42
N GLY A 81 -2.93 -14.45 -5.11
CA GLY A 81 -4.20 -14.21 -5.80
C GLY A 81 -5.28 -13.58 -4.94
N GLU A 82 -5.04 -13.35 -3.64
CA GLU A 82 -5.95 -12.60 -2.78
C GLU A 82 -6.13 -11.17 -3.29
N THR A 83 -7.35 -10.64 -3.20
CA THR A 83 -7.68 -9.31 -3.70
C THR A 83 -8.75 -8.63 -2.86
N GLY A 84 -8.71 -7.31 -2.83
CA GLY A 84 -9.71 -6.48 -2.17
C GLY A 84 -9.71 -5.06 -2.72
N ALA A 85 -10.56 -4.24 -2.12
CA ALA A 85 -10.69 -2.83 -2.48
C ALA A 85 -9.59 -1.99 -1.82
N ILE A 86 -9.20 -0.91 -2.48
CA ILE A 86 -8.34 0.13 -1.92
C ILE A 86 -9.21 1.35 -1.60
N ARG A 87 -9.18 1.75 -0.33
CA ARG A 87 -9.76 2.99 0.13
C ARG A 87 -8.69 4.04 0.30
N TRP A 88 -8.60 4.96 -0.66
CA TRP A 88 -7.63 6.05 -0.65
C TRP A 88 -7.94 7.06 0.47
N LEU A 89 -6.98 7.26 1.38
CA LEU A 89 -7.03 8.22 2.47
C LEU A 89 -6.36 9.50 1.99
N LYS A 90 -7.16 10.42 1.47
CA LYS A 90 -6.63 11.64 0.86
C LYS A 90 -5.81 12.49 1.84
N HIS A 91 -4.67 13.00 1.37
CA HIS A 91 -4.01 14.19 1.91
C HIS A 91 -4.67 15.47 1.36
N ASP A 92 -6.00 15.61 1.50
CA ASP A 92 -6.71 16.81 1.00
C ASP A 92 -6.42 18.00 1.93
N ARG A 93 -5.36 18.76 1.64
CA ARG A 93 -5.24 20.15 2.11
C ARG A 93 -5.79 21.15 1.11
N HIS A 94 -6.43 20.79 0.00
CA HIS A 94 -6.97 21.82 -0.91
C HIS A 94 -7.95 21.29 -1.97
N ASP A 95 -9.13 20.81 -1.59
CA ASP A 95 -10.27 20.74 -2.54
C ASP A 95 -11.57 20.54 -1.77
N ARG A 96 -12.12 21.65 -1.27
CA ARG A 96 -13.34 21.66 -0.46
C ARG A 96 -14.63 21.59 -1.30
N HIS A 97 -14.52 21.38 -2.62
CA HIS A 97 -15.61 21.59 -3.58
C HIS A 97 -16.00 20.34 -4.40
N ASP A 98 -15.63 19.14 -3.94
CA ASP A 98 -15.76 17.91 -4.73
C ASP A 98 -16.45 16.77 -3.93
N ARG A 99 -17.49 17.14 -3.16
CA ARG A 99 -18.24 16.19 -2.31
C ARG A 99 -19.25 15.33 -3.10
N ALA A 100 -19.66 15.77 -4.28
CA ALA A 100 -20.68 15.09 -5.09
C ALA A 100 -20.10 13.98 -5.99
N ASP A 101 -18.81 14.05 -6.32
CA ASP A 101 -18.10 13.14 -7.25
C ASP A 101 -17.48 11.92 -6.55
N ARG A 102 -17.77 11.74 -5.26
CA ARG A 102 -17.24 10.62 -4.44
C ARG A 102 -17.92 9.29 -4.77
N ALA A 103 -19.14 9.31 -5.32
CA ALA A 103 -19.97 8.12 -5.52
C ALA A 103 -19.64 7.31 -6.80
N GLU A 104 -18.85 7.88 -7.72
CA GLU A 104 -18.50 7.24 -9.01
C GLU A 104 -17.00 6.97 -9.16
N ARG A 105 -16.21 7.17 -8.10
CA ARG A 105 -14.80 6.82 -8.13
C ARG A 105 -14.66 5.31 -8.20
N GLU A 106 -14.19 4.82 -9.34
CA GLU A 106 -13.72 3.45 -9.48
C GLU A 106 -12.66 3.18 -8.40
N GLU A 107 -13.07 2.45 -7.37
CA GLU A 107 -12.24 2.08 -6.23
C GLU A 107 -11.04 1.29 -6.75
N GLY A 108 -9.83 1.67 -6.33
CA GLY A 108 -8.62 0.92 -6.66
C GLY A 108 -8.73 -0.51 -6.12
N ARG A 109 -7.94 -1.43 -6.66
CA ARG A 109 -7.89 -2.81 -6.17
C ARG A 109 -6.48 -3.17 -5.79
N TRP A 110 -6.35 -3.95 -4.73
CA TRP A 110 -5.09 -4.58 -4.39
C TRP A 110 -5.15 -6.05 -4.78
N HIS A 111 -4.00 -6.59 -5.18
CA HIS A 111 -3.84 -7.98 -5.57
C HIS A 111 -2.52 -8.51 -5.00
N VAL A 112 -2.57 -9.57 -4.20
CA VAL A 112 -1.37 -10.27 -3.76
C VAL A 112 -0.84 -11.10 -4.93
N GLN A 113 0.35 -10.76 -5.41
CA GLN A 113 0.99 -11.45 -6.54
C GLN A 113 1.88 -12.60 -6.07
N CYS A 114 2.52 -12.45 -4.93
CA CYS A 114 3.49 -13.41 -4.41
C CYS A 114 3.56 -13.32 -2.89
N VAL A 115 3.67 -14.47 -2.22
CA VAL A 115 3.92 -14.57 -0.79
C VAL A 115 5.21 -15.35 -0.57
N ASP A 116 6.24 -14.67 -0.05
CA ASP A 116 7.48 -15.30 0.35
C ASP A 116 7.44 -15.57 1.87
N PRO A 117 7.29 -16.84 2.29
CA PRO A 117 7.23 -17.21 3.70
C PRO A 117 8.60 -17.19 4.38
N THR A 118 9.69 -17.02 3.63
CA THR A 118 11.05 -17.05 4.18
C THR A 118 11.24 -15.87 5.12
N GLU A 119 11.72 -16.14 6.34
CA GLU A 119 12.25 -15.11 7.24
C GLU A 119 13.51 -14.53 6.60
N CYS A 120 13.31 -13.52 5.78
CA CYS A 120 14.38 -13.01 4.97
C CYS A 120 15.10 -11.91 5.78
N VAL A 121 16.28 -12.26 6.33
CA VAL A 121 17.30 -11.27 6.68
C VAL A 121 17.60 -10.54 5.37
N ALA A 122 17.13 -9.30 5.27
CA ALA A 122 17.31 -8.50 4.07
C ALA A 122 18.80 -8.41 3.74
N ALA A 123 19.20 -8.98 2.61
CA ALA A 123 20.57 -8.83 2.12
C ALA A 123 20.87 -7.38 1.72
N ASP A 124 19.82 -6.61 1.40
CA ASP A 124 19.83 -5.17 1.12
C ASP A 124 18.51 -4.56 1.64
N SER A 125 18.44 -4.32 2.95
CA SER A 125 17.44 -3.43 3.56
C SER A 125 17.70 -1.99 3.09
N LEU A 126 17.56 -1.68 1.81
CA LEU A 126 17.62 -0.28 1.35
C LEU A 126 16.32 0.43 1.73
N PHE A 127 16.05 0.52 3.03
CA PHE A 127 15.17 1.54 3.58
C PHE A 127 15.96 2.85 3.55
N ALA A 128 15.35 3.94 3.11
CA ALA A 128 16.03 5.24 3.01
C ALA A 128 16.45 5.85 4.37
N ASP A 129 16.32 5.10 5.46
CA ASP A 129 16.74 5.45 6.82
C ASP A 129 18.15 4.92 7.16
N GLU A 130 18.72 3.99 6.36
CA GLU A 130 20.07 3.43 6.60
C GLU A 130 21.20 4.29 5.99
N GLY A 131 21.10 5.61 6.13
CA GLY A 131 22.06 6.57 5.58
C GLY A 131 22.19 7.83 6.42
N MET A 132 22.78 7.72 7.62
CA MET A 132 23.42 8.84 8.31
C MET A 132 24.75 8.42 8.92
#